data_AF-A0A4E0QZ10-F1
#
_entry.id   AF-A0A4E0QZ10-F1
#
_cell.length_a   1.000
_cell.length_b   1.000
_cell.length_c   1.000
_cell.angle_alpha   90.00
_cell.angle_beta   90.00
_cell.angle_gamma   90.00
#
_symmetry.space_group_name_H-M   'P 1'
#
loop_
_entity.id
_entity.type
_entity.pdbx_description
1 polymer ?
#
loop_
_entity_poly.entity_id
_entity_poly.type
_entity_poly.pdbx_seq_one_letter_code
_entity_poly.pdbx_strand_id
1 'polypeptide(L)'
;MDEKLASVFTLRTVKIVSAVTVGYFLLPRLRNMILFRLQPFLMHRFHETVRDIKDPVFQLLDEYYQSDTNKSIQILEIGAADGLNLPSLPPGSQVVAVEPLGNFRTRFERRLSEVNASRNGSQPKIKLQAWYSVTAEELQQFIKPRSSHERTLSPFGDLPIGHFDAALSTFTLCTVYDVEQVLRVFTQLVKPVSPDQPQYFQSQYDPRAGYLT
;
A
#
# COMPACT_ATOMS: atom_id res chain seq x y z
N MET A 1 -27.40 51.72 -32.88
CA MET A 1 -27.07 50.75 -31.81
C MET A 1 -27.36 49.34 -32.32
N ASP A 2 -26.43 48.44 -32.55
CA ASP A 2 -24.98 48.56 -32.71
C ASP A 2 -24.46 47.17 -33.13
N GLU A 3 -24.50 46.89 -34.43
CA GLU A 3 -24.07 45.61 -35.02
C GLU A 3 -22.60 45.29 -34.68
N LYS A 4 -21.78 46.35 -34.51
CA LYS A 4 -20.40 46.26 -34.01
C LYS A 4 -20.32 45.81 -32.55
N LEU A 5 -21.24 46.26 -31.69
CA LEU A 5 -21.26 45.88 -30.27
C LEU A 5 -21.68 44.41 -30.10
N ALA A 6 -22.63 43.94 -30.92
CA ALA A 6 -23.04 42.53 -30.99
C ALA A 6 -21.91 41.61 -31.50
N SER A 7 -21.12 42.07 -32.48
CA SER A 7 -19.96 41.36 -33.01
C SER A 7 -18.83 41.24 -31.97
N VAL A 8 -18.51 42.33 -31.26
CA VAL A 8 -17.51 42.32 -30.17
C VAL A 8 -17.94 41.41 -29.03
N PHE A 9 -19.22 41.43 -28.66
CA PHE A 9 -19.76 40.56 -27.62
C PHE A 9 -19.67 39.08 -28.03
N THR A 10 -20.10 38.74 -29.25
CA THR A 10 -20.01 37.37 -29.80
C THR A 10 -18.56 36.87 -29.83
N LEU A 11 -17.61 37.71 -30.27
CA LEU A 11 -16.20 37.35 -30.32
C LEU A 11 -15.61 37.09 -28.93
N ARG A 12 -16.02 37.87 -27.92
CA ARG A 12 -15.63 37.66 -26.52
C ARG A 12 -16.20 36.35 -25.97
N THR A 13 -17.47 36.07 -26.23
CA THR A 13 -18.12 34.82 -25.80
C THR A 13 -17.46 33.60 -26.41
N VAL A 14 -17.16 33.61 -27.71
CA VAL A 14 -16.44 32.51 -28.37
C VAL A 14 -15.07 32.29 -27.74
N LYS A 15 -14.29 33.36 -27.49
CA LYS A 15 -12.98 33.24 -26.82
C LYS A 15 -13.08 32.63 -25.43
N ILE A 16 -14.08 33.03 -24.63
CA ILE A 16 -14.29 32.48 -23.28
C ILE A 16 -14.67 31.00 -23.36
N VAL A 17 -15.64 30.63 -24.21
CA VAL A 17 -16.07 29.23 -24.37
C VAL A 17 -14.91 28.37 -24.87
N SER A 18 -14.13 28.84 -25.84
CA SER A 18 -12.94 28.14 -26.31
C SER A 18 -11.90 27.98 -25.19
N ALA A 19 -11.60 29.03 -24.42
CA ALA A 19 -10.64 28.97 -23.33
C ALA A 19 -11.09 28.01 -22.21
N VAL A 20 -12.37 28.05 -21.83
CA VAL A 20 -12.95 27.13 -20.83
C VAL A 20 -12.94 25.70 -21.34
N THR A 21 -13.31 25.47 -22.59
CA THR A 21 -13.31 24.12 -23.20
C THR A 21 -11.88 23.56 -23.27
N VAL A 22 -10.94 24.35 -23.79
CA VAL A 22 -9.53 23.98 -23.86
C VAL A 22 -8.98 23.71 -22.46
N GLY A 23 -9.27 24.58 -21.48
CA GLY A 23 -8.91 24.38 -20.08
C GLY A 23 -9.48 23.09 -19.51
N TYR A 24 -10.78 22.84 -19.71
CA TYR A 24 -11.47 21.64 -19.21
C TYR A 24 -10.87 20.34 -19.76
N PHE A 25 -10.44 20.31 -21.03
CA PHE A 25 -9.87 19.11 -21.64
C PHE A 25 -8.35 18.98 -21.48
N LEU A 26 -7.61 20.09 -21.41
CA LEU A 26 -6.15 20.08 -21.28
C LEU A 26 -5.68 20.05 -19.83
N LEU A 27 -6.32 20.80 -18.92
CA LEU A 27 -5.87 20.88 -17.53
C LEU A 27 -5.88 19.52 -16.82
N PRO A 28 -6.88 18.64 -16.96
CA PRO A 28 -6.82 17.31 -16.35
C PRO A 28 -5.68 16.45 -16.92
N ARG A 29 -5.41 16.56 -18.23
CA ARG A 29 -4.32 15.82 -18.87
C ARG A 29 -2.94 16.33 -18.42
N LEU A 30 -2.76 17.65 -18.40
CA LEU A 30 -1.55 18.29 -17.90
C LEU A 30 -1.35 18.01 -16.40
N ARG A 31 -2.40 18.14 -15.60
CA ARG A 31 -2.40 17.79 -14.16
C ARG A 31 -1.95 16.35 -13.99
N ASN A 32 -2.58 15.39 -14.66
CA ASN A 32 -2.23 13.99 -14.51
C ASN A 32 -0.77 13.74 -14.97
N MET A 33 -0.34 14.31 -16.10
CA MET A 33 1.03 14.15 -16.58
C MET A 33 2.08 14.73 -15.61
N ILE A 34 1.81 15.92 -15.06
CA ILE A 34 2.71 16.60 -14.12
C ILE A 34 2.71 15.86 -12.77
N LEU A 35 1.52 15.53 -12.24
CA LEU A 35 1.38 14.82 -10.97
C LEU A 35 2.02 13.43 -11.06
N PHE A 36 1.77 12.63 -12.11
CA PHE A 36 2.38 11.29 -12.21
C PHE A 36 3.90 11.33 -12.38
N ARG A 37 4.46 12.41 -12.94
CA ARG A 37 5.92 12.60 -12.99
C ARG A 37 6.50 13.05 -11.64
N LEU A 38 5.82 13.93 -10.91
CA LEU A 38 6.31 14.49 -9.65
C LEU A 38 6.01 13.60 -8.45
N GLN A 39 4.91 12.85 -8.48
CA GLN A 39 4.44 11.95 -7.44
C GLN A 39 5.52 10.98 -6.95
N PRO A 40 6.26 10.23 -7.79
CA PRO A 40 7.29 9.32 -7.27
C PRO A 40 8.40 10.06 -6.50
N PHE A 41 8.77 11.26 -6.95
CA PHE A 41 9.77 12.07 -6.25
C PHE A 41 9.26 12.59 -4.89
N LEU A 42 8.04 13.12 -4.87
CA LEU A 42 7.40 13.58 -3.64
C LEU A 42 7.16 12.44 -2.65
N MET A 43 6.73 11.27 -3.14
CA MET A 43 6.50 10.08 -2.33
C MET A 43 7.79 9.54 -1.74
N HIS A 44 8.89 9.53 -2.49
CA HIS A 44 10.20 9.15 -1.96
C HIS A 44 10.61 10.09 -0.82
N ARG A 45 10.57 11.41 -1.03
CA ARG A 45 10.91 12.38 0.03
C ARG A 45 10.03 12.26 1.25
N PHE A 46 8.72 12.06 1.06
CA PHE A 46 7.79 11.83 2.15
C PHE A 46 8.19 10.56 2.93
N HIS A 47 8.48 9.46 2.24
CA HIS A 47 8.94 8.20 2.83
C HIS A 47 10.24 8.34 3.64
N GLU A 48 11.17 9.19 3.19
CA GLU A 48 12.38 9.48 3.97
C GLU A 48 12.07 10.31 5.21
N THR A 49 11.17 11.30 5.09
CA THR A 49 10.78 12.17 6.20
C THR A 49 10.07 11.40 7.32
N VAL A 50 9.29 10.39 6.96
CA VAL A 50 8.54 9.55 7.91
C VAL A 50 9.28 8.27 8.28
N ARG A 51 10.54 8.09 7.84
CA ARG A 51 11.33 6.89 8.10
C ARG A 51 11.44 6.61 9.59
N ASP A 52 11.76 7.63 10.38
CA ASP A 52 11.91 7.52 11.83
C ASP A 52 10.63 7.05 12.54
N ILE A 53 9.45 7.31 11.95
CA ILE A 53 8.16 6.85 12.47
C ILE A 53 7.90 5.38 12.07
N LYS A 54 8.40 4.97 10.90
CA LYS A 54 8.23 3.60 10.37
C LYS A 54 9.17 2.61 11.04
N ASP A 55 10.40 3.02 11.33
CA ASP A 55 11.45 2.14 11.81
C ASP A 55 11.04 1.32 13.05
N PRO A 56 10.37 1.89 14.09
CA PRO A 56 9.88 1.11 15.22
C PRO A 56 8.88 0.01 14.82
N VAL A 57 8.00 0.27 13.85
CA VAL A 57 7.00 -0.70 13.37
C VAL A 57 7.69 -1.87 12.67
N PHE A 58 8.70 -1.60 11.84
CA PHE A 58 9.47 -2.66 11.18
C PHE A 58 10.41 -3.38 12.13
N GLN A 59 10.90 -2.70 13.17
CA GLN A 59 11.68 -3.35 14.24
C GLN A 59 10.84 -4.41 14.95
N LEU A 60 9.58 -4.13 15.30
CA LEU A 60 8.68 -5.13 15.90
C LEU A 60 8.48 -6.36 14.99
N LEU A 61 8.38 -6.13 13.69
CA LEU A 61 8.27 -7.20 12.71
C LEU A 61 9.55 -8.04 12.63
N ASP A 62 10.72 -7.41 12.75
CA ASP A 62 12.01 -8.09 12.78
C ASP A 62 12.23 -8.84 14.10
N GLU A 63 11.80 -8.31 15.24
CA GLU A 63 11.81 -9.01 16.52
C GLU A 63 10.91 -10.27 16.49
N TYR A 64 9.71 -10.16 15.89
CA TYR A 64 8.85 -11.31 15.64
C TYR A 64 9.55 -12.35 14.75
N TYR A 65 10.26 -11.92 13.70
CA TYR A 65 11.05 -12.81 12.84
C TYR A 65 12.15 -13.54 13.59
N GLN A 66 12.92 -12.81 14.40
CA GLN A 66 14.05 -13.35 15.16
C GLN A 66 13.61 -14.32 16.26
N SER A 67 12.37 -14.21 16.75
CA SER A 67 11.82 -15.14 17.75
C SER A 67 11.67 -16.58 17.23
N ASP A 68 11.61 -16.79 15.91
CA ASP A 68 11.56 -18.10 15.26
C ASP A 68 12.35 -18.07 13.93
N THR A 69 13.68 -18.21 14.04
CA THR A 69 14.64 -18.03 12.94
C THR A 69 14.47 -18.98 11.76
N ASN A 70 13.66 -20.04 11.89
CA ASN A 70 13.39 -21.00 10.82
C ASN A 70 12.13 -20.66 10.01
N LYS A 71 11.41 -19.59 10.36
CA LYS A 71 10.11 -19.30 9.78
C LYS A 71 10.17 -18.17 8.75
N SER A 72 9.70 -18.43 7.54
CA SER A 72 9.34 -17.35 6.62
C SER A 72 8.07 -16.66 7.10
N ILE A 73 8.06 -15.32 7.17
CA ILE A 73 6.87 -14.56 7.57
C ILE A 73 5.97 -14.32 6.36
N GLN A 74 4.68 -14.63 6.53
CA GLN A 74 3.63 -14.30 5.58
C GLN A 74 3.09 -12.90 5.88
N ILE A 75 3.26 -11.94 4.96
CA ILE A 75 2.87 -10.53 5.13
C ILE A 75 1.80 -10.15 4.12
N LEU A 76 0.71 -9.57 4.59
CA LEU A 76 -0.27 -8.88 3.74
C LEU A 76 0.05 -7.38 3.75
N GLU A 77 0.30 -6.78 2.58
CA GLU A 77 0.60 -5.35 2.45
C GLU A 77 -0.50 -4.64 1.66
N ILE A 78 -1.18 -3.67 2.28
CA ILE A 78 -2.10 -2.75 1.59
C ILE A 78 -1.38 -1.45 1.25
N GLY A 79 -1.48 -1.05 -0.01
CA GLY A 79 -0.82 0.13 -0.53
C GLY A 79 0.66 -0.10 -0.83
N ALA A 80 0.98 -1.26 -1.41
CA ALA A 80 2.35 -1.66 -1.69
C ALA A 80 3.07 -0.71 -2.67
N ALA A 81 2.32 -0.01 -3.53
CA ALA A 81 2.83 0.92 -4.53
C ALA A 81 4.09 0.36 -5.24
N ASP A 82 5.18 1.13 -5.34
CA ASP A 82 6.45 0.71 -5.94
C ASP A 82 7.41 0.01 -4.95
N GLY A 83 6.91 -0.47 -3.81
CA GLY A 83 7.65 -1.35 -2.89
C GLY A 83 8.65 -0.63 -1.98
N LEU A 84 8.34 0.57 -1.52
CA LEU A 84 9.23 1.36 -0.65
C LEU A 84 9.49 0.72 0.73
N ASN A 85 8.66 -0.23 1.15
CA ASN A 85 8.84 -0.98 2.40
C ASN A 85 9.75 -2.20 2.26
N LEU A 86 10.02 -2.67 1.03
CA LEU A 86 10.79 -3.89 0.77
C LEU A 86 12.18 -3.94 1.46
N PRO A 87 12.95 -2.83 1.53
CA PRO A 87 14.22 -2.84 2.26
C PRO A 87 14.08 -3.14 3.76
N SER A 88 12.95 -2.75 4.36
CA SER A 88 12.68 -2.88 5.79
C SER A 88 12.03 -4.21 6.18
N LEU A 89 11.67 -5.06 5.21
CA LEU A 89 11.09 -6.38 5.50
C LEU A 89 12.17 -7.38 5.94
N PRO A 90 11.85 -8.29 6.88
CA PRO A 90 12.76 -9.37 7.25
C PRO A 90 13.19 -10.23 6.04
N PRO A 91 14.40 -10.83 6.08
CA PRO A 91 14.81 -11.80 5.08
C PRO A 91 13.81 -12.97 4.92
N GLY A 92 13.62 -13.44 3.70
CA GLY A 92 12.75 -14.58 3.42
C GLY A 92 11.25 -14.33 3.59
N SER A 93 10.83 -13.09 3.88
CA SER A 93 9.41 -12.72 3.92
C SER A 93 8.70 -13.06 2.60
N GLN A 94 7.45 -13.47 2.72
CA GLN A 94 6.59 -13.70 1.57
C GLN A 94 5.42 -12.71 1.63
N VAL A 95 5.32 -11.88 0.60
CA VAL A 95 4.46 -10.71 0.57
C VAL A 95 3.28 -10.96 -0.36
N VAL A 96 2.09 -10.69 0.13
CA VAL A 96 0.88 -10.51 -0.68
C VAL A 96 0.58 -9.03 -0.74
N ALA A 97 0.65 -8.45 -1.95
CA ALA A 97 0.47 -7.02 -2.16
C ALA A 97 -0.95 -6.69 -2.66
N VAL A 98 -1.55 -5.64 -2.12
CA VAL A 98 -2.84 -5.09 -2.54
C VAL A 98 -2.62 -3.65 -2.96
N GLU A 99 -2.89 -3.34 -4.22
CA GLU A 99 -2.65 -2.02 -4.81
C GLU A 99 -3.58 -1.81 -6.02
N PRO A 100 -4.54 -0.87 -5.97
CA PRO A 100 -5.51 -0.69 -7.05
C PRO A 100 -4.87 -0.23 -8.36
N LEU A 101 -3.73 0.46 -8.30
CA LEU A 101 -3.05 0.98 -9.48
C LEU A 101 -2.05 -0.05 -10.01
N GLY A 102 -2.52 -0.91 -10.92
CA GLY A 102 -1.72 -2.03 -11.47
C GLY A 102 -0.42 -1.65 -12.18
N ASN A 103 -0.24 -0.39 -12.58
CA ASN A 103 1.02 0.11 -13.16
C ASN A 103 2.18 0.16 -12.16
N PHE A 104 1.91 0.04 -10.85
CA PHE A 104 2.96 -0.07 -9.85
C PHE A 104 3.64 -1.44 -9.81
N ARG A 105 2.96 -2.52 -10.21
CA ARG A 105 3.48 -3.89 -10.12
C ARG A 105 4.87 -4.06 -10.71
N THR A 106 5.09 -3.59 -11.94
CA THR A 106 6.40 -3.69 -12.60
C THR A 106 7.49 -2.91 -11.85
N ARG A 107 7.15 -1.79 -11.20
CA ARG A 107 8.11 -1.02 -10.39
C ARG A 107 8.40 -1.73 -9.07
N PHE A 108 7.39 -2.30 -8.44
CA PHE A 108 7.52 -3.13 -7.25
C PHE A 108 8.42 -4.34 -7.51
N GLU A 109 8.17 -5.11 -8.56
CA GLU A 109 8.95 -6.30 -8.93
C GLU A 109 10.41 -5.95 -9.23
N ARG A 110 10.65 -4.81 -9.92
CA ARG A 110 12.00 -4.30 -10.14
C ARG A 110 12.70 -3.96 -8.82
N ARG A 111 12.04 -3.22 -7.91
CA ARG A 111 12.62 -2.90 -6.60
C ARG A 111 12.85 -4.15 -5.75
N LEU A 112 11.95 -5.13 -5.80
CA LEU A 112 12.12 -6.42 -5.15
C LEU A 112 13.38 -7.13 -5.64
N SER A 113 13.64 -7.11 -6.96
CA SER A 113 14.86 -7.64 -7.54
C SER A 113 16.10 -6.90 -7.05
N GLU A 114 16.07 -5.55 -7.05
CA GLU A 114 17.16 -4.70 -6.56
C GLU A 114 17.48 -4.98 -5.08
N VAL A 115 16.46 -5.03 -4.22
CA VAL A 115 16.61 -5.33 -2.79
C VAL A 115 17.19 -6.73 -2.60
N ASN A 116 16.64 -7.75 -3.28
CA ASN A 116 17.16 -9.11 -3.18
C ASN A 116 18.58 -9.27 -3.72
N ALA A 117 19.00 -8.46 -4.70
CA ALA A 117 20.37 -8.44 -5.21
C ALA A 117 21.34 -7.71 -4.27
N SER A 118 20.87 -6.69 -3.54
CA SER A 118 21.67 -5.93 -2.57
C SER A 118 21.92 -6.69 -1.25
N ARG A 119 21.11 -7.70 -0.95
CA ARG A 119 21.24 -8.52 0.25
C ARG A 119 22.44 -9.47 0.15
N ASN A 120 23.04 -9.76 1.30
CA ASN A 120 24.11 -10.77 1.40
C ASN A 120 23.60 -12.11 0.83
N GLY A 121 24.39 -12.77 -0.02
CA GLY A 121 23.98 -13.99 -0.73
C GLY A 121 23.59 -15.17 0.18
N SER A 122 23.91 -15.11 1.47
CA SER A 122 23.46 -16.09 2.49
C SER A 122 22.04 -15.86 3.00
N GLN A 123 21.46 -14.67 2.82
CA GLN A 123 20.12 -14.36 3.31
C GLN A 123 19.03 -14.86 2.36
N PRO A 124 17.91 -15.40 2.88
CA PRO A 124 16.79 -15.82 2.04
C PRO A 124 16.14 -14.60 1.36
N LYS A 125 15.78 -14.78 0.09
CA LYS A 125 15.15 -13.74 -0.74
C LYS A 125 13.69 -13.51 -0.33
N ILE A 126 13.27 -12.24 -0.33
CA ILE A 126 11.87 -11.86 -0.22
C ILE A 126 11.14 -12.30 -1.49
N LYS A 127 9.91 -12.81 -1.35
CA LYS A 127 9.08 -13.27 -2.46
C LYS A 127 7.76 -12.52 -2.52
N LEU A 128 7.37 -12.08 -3.71
CA LEU A 128 5.99 -11.68 -3.98
C LEU A 128 5.17 -12.94 -4.26
N GLN A 129 4.23 -13.28 -3.38
CA GLN A 129 3.34 -14.44 -3.52
C GLN A 129 2.15 -14.14 -4.42
N ALA A 130 1.51 -12.99 -4.22
CA ALA A 130 0.34 -12.58 -4.97
C ALA A 130 0.27 -11.05 -5.07
N TRP A 131 -0.38 -10.58 -6.13
CA TRP A 131 -0.66 -9.17 -6.37
C TRP A 131 -2.14 -9.00 -6.69
N TYR A 132 -2.85 -8.21 -5.88
CA TYR A 132 -4.25 -7.88 -6.07
C TYR A 132 -4.38 -6.44 -6.56
N SER A 133 -4.83 -6.28 -7.81
CA SER A 133 -5.11 -4.98 -8.42
C SER A 133 -6.52 -4.48 -8.07
N VAL A 134 -6.77 -4.27 -6.79
CA VAL A 134 -8.08 -3.90 -6.22
C VAL A 134 -7.90 -2.87 -5.11
N THR A 135 -8.99 -2.20 -4.75
CA THR A 135 -9.03 -1.35 -3.54
C THR A 135 -8.93 -2.19 -2.26
N ALA A 136 -8.59 -1.54 -1.14
CA ALA A 136 -8.47 -2.21 0.15
C ALA A 136 -9.81 -2.84 0.58
N GLU A 137 -10.91 -2.16 0.29
CA GLU A 137 -12.29 -2.55 0.59
C GLU A 137 -12.73 -3.79 -0.20
N GLU A 138 -12.34 -3.86 -1.47
CA GLU A 138 -12.63 -5.00 -2.35
C GLU A 138 -11.89 -6.28 -1.94
N LEU A 139 -10.88 -6.18 -1.07
CA LEU A 139 -10.12 -7.34 -0.60
C LEU A 139 -11.01 -8.41 0.06
N GLN A 140 -12.13 -7.99 0.67
CA GLN A 140 -13.08 -8.88 1.34
C GLN A 140 -13.64 -9.98 0.41
N GLN A 141 -13.71 -9.73 -0.90
CA GLN A 141 -14.29 -10.68 -1.85
C GLN A 141 -13.42 -11.93 -2.07
N PHE A 142 -12.14 -11.83 -1.69
CA PHE A 142 -11.17 -12.91 -1.80
C PHE A 142 -11.08 -13.74 -0.51
N ILE A 143 -11.76 -13.35 0.58
CA ILE A 143 -11.67 -14.07 1.85
C ILE A 143 -12.44 -15.39 1.74
N LYS A 144 -11.77 -16.49 2.14
CA LYS A 144 -12.37 -17.82 2.21
C LYS A 144 -12.14 -18.47 3.57
N PRO A 145 -13.09 -19.31 4.05
CA PRO A 145 -12.83 -20.21 5.17
C PRO A 145 -11.62 -21.10 4.85
N ARG A 146 -10.74 -21.29 5.83
CA ARG A 146 -9.54 -22.11 5.66
C ARG A 146 -9.94 -23.58 5.44
N SER A 147 -9.72 -24.11 4.25
CA SER A 147 -9.79 -25.55 3.99
C SER A 147 -8.57 -26.21 4.65
N SER A 148 -8.77 -27.34 5.34
CA SER A 148 -7.75 -28.00 6.16
C SER A 148 -6.56 -28.59 5.37
N HIS A 149 -6.56 -28.49 4.04
CA HIS A 149 -5.62 -29.20 3.16
C HIS A 149 -4.76 -28.30 2.25
N GLU A 150 -4.95 -26.97 2.25
CA GLU A 150 -4.13 -26.06 1.42
C GLU A 150 -3.16 -25.22 2.27
N ARG A 151 -1.87 -25.57 2.18
CA ARG A 151 -0.77 -24.77 2.74
C ARG A 151 -0.30 -23.64 1.82
N THR A 152 -0.72 -23.67 0.55
CA THR A 152 -0.31 -22.74 -0.50
C THR A 152 -1.50 -21.85 -0.85
N LEU A 153 -1.28 -20.54 -0.99
CA LEU A 153 -2.30 -19.63 -1.54
C LEU A 153 -2.78 -20.16 -2.89
N SER A 154 -4.09 -20.13 -3.12
CA SER A 154 -4.64 -20.61 -4.38
C SER A 154 -4.09 -19.75 -5.53
N PRO A 155 -3.75 -20.34 -6.68
CA PRO A 155 -3.36 -19.58 -7.87
C PRO A 155 -4.49 -18.67 -8.38
N PHE A 156 -5.71 -18.81 -7.83
CA PHE A 156 -6.91 -18.05 -8.15
C PHE A 156 -7.13 -16.85 -7.20
N GLY A 157 -6.26 -16.64 -6.22
CA GLY A 157 -6.28 -15.45 -5.38
C GLY A 157 -7.25 -15.51 -4.20
N ASP A 158 -7.43 -16.69 -3.59
CA ASP A 158 -8.16 -16.78 -2.33
C ASP A 158 -7.25 -16.42 -1.15
N LEU A 159 -7.81 -15.70 -0.17
CA LEU A 159 -7.17 -15.30 1.07
C LEU A 159 -7.78 -16.09 2.24
N PRO A 160 -7.08 -17.10 2.78
CA PRO A 160 -7.59 -17.88 3.89
C PRO A 160 -7.56 -17.08 5.19
N ILE A 161 -8.61 -17.23 6.00
CA ILE A 161 -8.68 -16.68 7.36
C ILE A 161 -7.50 -17.18 8.21
N GLY A 162 -6.87 -16.29 8.97
CA GLY A 162 -5.76 -16.58 9.88
C GLY A 162 -4.50 -17.11 9.18
N HIS A 163 -4.23 -16.65 7.95
CA HIS A 163 -3.10 -17.09 7.15
C HIS A 163 -1.83 -16.26 7.38
N PHE A 164 -1.97 -14.95 7.57
CA PHE A 164 -0.85 -14.02 7.61
C PHE A 164 -0.27 -13.89 9.02
N ASP A 165 1.05 -13.76 9.13
CA ASP A 165 1.72 -13.47 10.39
C ASP A 165 1.63 -11.98 10.73
N ALA A 166 1.59 -11.11 9.72
CA ALA A 166 1.42 -9.67 9.87
C ALA A 166 0.60 -9.07 8.74
N ALA A 167 -0.12 -7.98 9.04
CA ALA A 167 -0.70 -7.08 8.05
C ALA A 167 -0.03 -5.71 8.17
N LEU A 168 0.36 -5.15 7.04
CA LEU A 168 1.09 -3.89 6.94
C LEU A 168 0.30 -2.91 6.08
N SER A 169 0.20 -1.66 6.54
CA SER A 169 -0.21 -0.54 5.70
C SER A 169 0.54 0.71 6.14
N THR A 170 1.23 1.34 5.20
CA THR A 170 2.11 2.48 5.48
C THR A 170 1.56 3.71 4.78
N PHE A 171 0.95 4.62 5.54
CA PHE A 171 0.34 5.87 5.02
C PHE A 171 -0.68 5.65 3.88
N THR A 172 -1.36 4.50 3.86
CA THR A 172 -2.41 4.20 2.86
C THR A 172 -3.81 4.17 3.46
N LEU A 173 -3.97 3.75 4.73
CA LEU A 173 -5.30 3.69 5.35
C LEU A 173 -6.03 5.04 5.37
N CYS A 174 -5.30 6.17 5.33
CA CYS A 174 -5.90 7.50 5.24
C CYS A 174 -6.57 7.81 3.89
N THR A 175 -6.38 6.98 2.87
CA THR A 175 -7.04 7.13 1.55
C THR A 175 -8.15 6.12 1.33
N VAL A 176 -8.36 5.21 2.29
CA VAL A 176 -9.45 4.21 2.29
C VAL A 176 -10.74 4.89 2.73
N TYR A 177 -11.86 4.55 2.09
CA TYR A 177 -13.17 5.12 2.40
C TYR A 177 -13.77 4.51 3.67
N ASP A 178 -13.72 3.18 3.80
CA ASP A 178 -14.22 2.44 4.97
C ASP A 178 -13.07 1.76 5.72
N VAL A 179 -12.40 2.53 6.58
CA VAL A 179 -11.26 2.05 7.37
C VAL A 179 -11.67 0.93 8.33
N GLU A 180 -12.87 1.00 8.92
CA GLU A 180 -13.33 -0.03 9.85
C GLU A 180 -13.51 -1.37 9.17
N GLN A 181 -14.11 -1.40 7.98
CA GLN A 181 -14.24 -2.61 7.19
C GLN A 181 -12.86 -3.21 6.87
N VAL A 182 -11.91 -2.39 6.42
CA VAL A 182 -10.55 -2.85 6.09
C VAL A 182 -9.83 -3.40 7.32
N LEU A 183 -9.98 -2.77 8.48
CA LEU A 183 -9.42 -3.29 9.74
C LEU A 183 -10.06 -4.62 10.15
N ARG A 184 -11.38 -4.80 9.95
CA ARG A 184 -12.03 -6.11 10.18
C ARG A 184 -11.44 -7.18 9.26
N VAL A 185 -11.23 -6.86 7.98
CA VAL A 185 -10.56 -7.77 7.03
C VAL A 185 -9.16 -8.14 7.50
N PHE A 186 -8.35 -7.16 7.93
CA PHE A 186 -7.03 -7.41 8.51
C PHE A 186 -7.08 -8.38 9.69
N THR A 187 -7.97 -8.14 10.65
CA THR A 187 -8.10 -9.01 11.83
C THR A 187 -8.54 -10.43 11.50
N GLN A 188 -9.31 -10.64 10.42
CA GLN A 188 -9.69 -11.97 9.96
C GLN A 188 -8.54 -12.70 9.27
N LEU A 189 -7.72 -11.98 8.51
CA LEU A 189 -6.67 -12.56 7.68
C LEU A 189 -5.37 -12.83 8.47
N VAL A 190 -5.09 -12.05 9.50
CA VAL A 190 -3.93 -12.24 10.39
C VAL A 190 -4.20 -13.35 11.40
N LYS A 191 -3.16 -14.14 11.72
CA LYS A 191 -3.21 -15.19 12.73
C LYS A 191 -3.62 -14.59 14.09
N PRO A 192 -4.45 -15.29 14.88
CA PRO A 192 -4.74 -14.86 16.24
C PRO A 192 -3.45 -14.86 17.06
N VAL A 193 -3.32 -13.86 17.94
CA VAL A 193 -2.24 -13.83 18.92
C VAL A 193 -2.40 -15.03 19.85
N SER A 194 -1.37 -15.86 19.98
CA SER A 194 -1.40 -16.98 20.92
C SER A 194 -1.50 -16.43 22.35
N PRO A 195 -2.31 -17.03 23.25
CA PRO A 195 -2.38 -16.62 24.66
C PRO A 195 -1.01 -16.59 25.35
N ASP A 196 -0.07 -17.41 24.87
CA ASP A 196 1.26 -17.58 25.43
C ASP A 196 2.32 -16.63 24.84
N GLN A 197 1.95 -15.80 23.85
CA GLN A 197 2.86 -14.77 23.33
C GLN A 197 2.84 -13.54 24.25
N PRO A 198 4.00 -12.93 24.56
CA PRO A 198 4.03 -11.71 25.35
C PRO A 198 3.13 -10.66 24.68
N GLN A 199 2.22 -10.06 25.46
CA GLN A 199 1.42 -8.94 24.99
C GLN A 199 2.32 -7.70 24.85
N TYR A 200 3.11 -7.64 23.78
CA TYR A 200 3.94 -6.48 23.45
C TYR A 200 3.11 -5.19 23.26
N PHE A 201 1.79 -5.33 23.06
CA PHE A 201 0.89 -4.24 22.67
C PHE A 201 0.22 -3.46 23.82
N GLN A 202 0.32 -3.89 25.09
CA GLN A 202 -0.40 -3.19 26.18
C GLN A 202 0.44 -2.17 26.96
N SER A 203 1.77 -2.13 26.84
CA SER A 203 2.60 -1.24 27.68
C SER A 203 2.96 0.12 27.06
N GLN A 204 2.69 0.37 25.78
CA GLN A 204 3.13 1.59 25.06
C GLN A 204 2.00 2.50 24.55
N TYR A 205 0.73 2.13 24.79
CA TYR A 205 -0.40 3.00 24.47
C TYR A 205 -0.81 3.79 25.72
N ASP A 206 -0.31 5.02 25.85
CA ASP A 206 -0.89 5.98 26.78
C ASP A 206 -2.07 6.70 26.10
N PRO A 207 -3.34 6.44 26.50
CA PRO A 207 -4.51 7.10 25.93
C PRO A 207 -4.52 8.62 26.13
N ARG A 208 -3.63 9.18 26.97
CA ARG A 208 -3.47 10.63 27.16
C ARG A 208 -2.48 11.27 26.18
N ALA A 209 -1.57 10.49 25.59
CA ALA A 209 -0.49 11.01 24.74
C ALA A 209 -0.84 11.01 23.24
N GLY A 210 -1.88 10.29 22.83
CA GLY A 210 -2.37 10.28 21.45
C GLY A 210 -1.45 9.62 20.41
N TYR A 211 -0.27 9.11 20.81
CA TYR A 211 0.69 8.39 19.98
C TYR A 211 1.44 7.33 20.80
N LEU A 212 1.99 6.33 20.10
CA LEU A 212 2.86 5.29 20.67
C LEU A 212 4.13 5.95 21.27
N THR A 213 4.43 5.65 22.53
CA THR A 213 5.67 6.09 23.23
C THR A 213 6.78 5.06 23.14
#